data_AF-E9HWH1-F1
#
_entry.id   AF-E9HWH1-F1
#
_cell.length_a   1.000
_cell.length_b   1.000
_cell.length_c   1.000
_cell.angle_alpha   90.00
_cell.angle_beta   90.00
_cell.angle_gamma   90.00
#
_symmetry.space_group_name_H-M   'P 1'
#
loop_
_entity.id
_entity.type
_entity.pdbx_description
1 polymer ?
#
loop_
_entity_poly.entity_id
_entity_poly.type
_entity_poly.pdbx_seq_one_letter_code
_entity_poly.pdbx_strand_id
1 'polypeptide(L)' 'CVCVDPPEIVERPKDVAVRSGGIAAFYCRARGEPTPQLSWRKHGRKVSLAKRII' A
#
# COMPACT_ATOMS: atom_id res chain seq x y z
N CYS A 1 -3.06 24.86 15.72
CA CYS A 1 -4.23 24.37 14.97
C CYS A 1 -3.75 23.26 14.03
N VAL A 2 -4.25 22.04 14.15
CA VAL A 2 -3.91 20.97 13.19
C VAL A 2 -4.69 21.29 11.92
N CYS A 3 -3.98 21.53 10.82
CA CYS A 3 -4.61 21.71 9.52
C CYS A 3 -5.04 20.33 9.05
N VAL A 4 -6.35 20.06 8.98
CA VAL A 4 -6.85 18.74 8.60
C VAL A 4 -6.85 18.64 7.08
N ASP A 5 -5.97 17.78 6.54
CA ASP A 5 -5.85 17.55 5.10
C ASP A 5 -6.26 16.10 4.80
N PRO A 6 -7.19 15.88 3.84
CA PRO A 6 -7.68 14.54 3.54
C PRO A 6 -6.57 13.64 2.98
N PRO A 7 -6.66 12.32 3.21
CA PRO A 7 -5.65 11.39 2.73
C PRO A 7 -5.65 11.32 1.19
N GLU A 8 -4.48 11.52 0.60
CA GLU A 8 -4.28 11.47 -0.85
C GLU A 8 -3.13 10.52 -1.21
N ILE A 9 -3.37 9.65 -2.19
CA ILE A 9 -2.35 8.76 -2.74
C ILE A 9 -1.50 9.55 -3.74
N VAL A 10 -0.31 9.97 -3.30
CA VAL A 10 0.68 10.67 -4.12
C VAL A 10 1.50 9.74 -4.99
N GLU A 11 1.67 8.47 -4.59
CA GLU A 11 2.32 7.46 -5.42
C GLU A 11 1.48 6.19 -5.44
N ARG A 12 0.96 5.87 -6.62
CA ARG A 12 0.13 4.70 -6.85
C ARG A 12 1.00 3.47 -7.13
N PRO A 13 0.62 2.28 -6.61
CA PRO A 13 1.28 1.05 -7.02
C PRO A 13 1.12 0.81 -8.51
N LYS A 14 2.14 0.20 -9.10
CA LYS A 14 2.13 -0.22 -10.51
C LYS A 14 1.91 -1.73 -10.59
N ASP A 15 1.38 -2.16 -11.73
CA ASP A 15 1.26 -3.58 -12.03
C ASP A 15 2.65 -4.16 -12.30
N VAL A 16 2.95 -5.29 -11.67
CA VAL A 16 4.23 -5.99 -11.78
C VAL A 16 3.97 -7.44 -12.16
N ALA A 17 4.61 -7.89 -13.25
CA ALA A 17 4.64 -9.30 -13.63
C ALA A 17 5.94 -9.94 -13.13
N VAL A 18 5.84 -10.97 -12.31
CA VAL A 18 6.99 -11.75 -11.81
C VAL A 18 6.87 -13.21 -12.22
N ARG A 19 8.02 -13.86 -12.39
CA ARG A 19 8.07 -15.31 -12.62
C ARG A 19 7.64 -16.06 -11.36
N SER A 20 7.17 -17.29 -11.54
CA SER A 20 6.88 -18.20 -10.43
C SER A 20 8.10 -18.33 -9.51
N GLY A 21 7.90 -18.22 -8.20
CA GLY A 21 8.97 -18.20 -7.19
C GLY A 21 9.70 -16.85 -7.05
N GLY A 22 9.39 -15.85 -7.89
CA GLY A 22 9.93 -14.49 -7.78
C GLY A 22 9.22 -13.65 -6.72
N ILE A 23 9.83 -12.51 -6.37
CA ILE A 23 9.28 -11.56 -5.38
C ILE A 23 8.67 -10.38 -6.13
N ALA A 24 7.37 -10.13 -5.91
CA ALA A 24 6.71 -8.90 -6.34
C ALA A 24 6.78 -7.84 -5.23
N ALA A 25 7.29 -6.65 -5.56
CA ALA A 25 7.33 -5.50 -4.67
C ALA A 25 6.36 -4.42 -5.16
N PHE A 26 5.51 -3.93 -4.27
CA PHE A 26 4.58 -2.84 -4.55
C PHE A 26 4.92 -1.65 -3.65
N TYR A 27 4.95 -0.46 -4.24
CA TYR A 27 5.22 0.80 -3.55
C TYR A 27 3.97 1.66 -3.56
N CYS A 28 3.67 2.30 -2.44
CA CYS A 28 2.56 3.23 -2.32
C CYS A 28 2.94 4.32 -1.31
N ARG A 29 2.61 5.57 -1.64
CA ARG A 29 2.82 6.72 -0.76
C ARG A 29 1.52 7.50 -0.65
N ALA A 30 1.14 7.81 0.58
CA ALA A 30 -0.01 8.66 0.88
C ALA A 30 0.43 9.85 1.72
N ARG A 31 -0.23 10.99 1.51
CA ARG A 31 -0.11 12.21 2.33
C ARG A 31 -1.45 12.52 2.99
N GLY A 32 -1.45 13.33 4.03
CA GLY A 32 -2.64 13.76 4.76
C GLY A 32 -2.28 14.13 6.19
N GLU A 33 -3.13 14.91 6.83
CA GLU A 33 -2.96 15.36 8.20
C GLU A 33 -4.28 15.13 8.97
N PRO A 34 -4.31 14.24 9.99
CA PRO A 34 -3.19 13.47 10.53
C PRO A 34 -2.67 12.40 9.57
N THR A 35 -1.42 11.98 9.77
CA THR A 35 -0.71 11.04 8.88
C THR A 35 -1.55 9.78 8.58
N PRO A 36 -1.79 9.45 7.30
CA PRO A 36 -2.68 8.33 6.94
C PRO A 36 -2.06 6.97 7.24
N GLN A 37 -2.90 5.99 7.56
CA GLN A 37 -2.50 4.59 7.67
C GLN A 37 -2.66 3.85 6.34
N LEU A 38 -1.57 3.23 5.87
CA LEU A 38 -1.56 2.42 4.65
C LEU A 38 -1.93 0.96 4.94
N SER A 39 -2.81 0.39 4.12
CA SER A 39 -3.15 -1.04 4.19
C SER A 39 -3.25 -1.65 2.80
N TRP A 40 -2.68 -2.85 2.65
CA TRP A 40 -2.68 -3.60 1.39
C TRP A 40 -3.81 -4.62 1.38
N ARG A 41 -4.40 -4.85 0.21
CA ARG A 41 -5.44 -5.87 0.00
C ARG A 41 -5.15 -6.67 -1.26
N LYS A 42 -5.30 -8.00 -1.19
CA LYS A 42 -5.23 -8.92 -2.34
C LYS A 42 -6.57 -9.64 -2.45
N HIS A 43 -7.28 -9.47 -3.56
CA HIS A 43 -8.62 -10.03 -3.78
C HIS A 43 -9.59 -9.78 -2.60
N GLY A 44 -9.62 -8.54 -2.09
CA GLY A 44 -10.45 -8.13 -0.96
C GLY A 44 -9.91 -8.49 0.43
N ARG A 45 -8.92 -9.38 0.53
CA ARG A 45 -8.32 -9.80 1.82
C ARG A 45 -7.16 -8.87 2.22
N LYS A 46 -7.16 -8.42 3.48
CA LYS A 46 -6.07 -7.59 4.03
C LYS A 46 -4.77 -8.39 4.04
N VAL A 47 -3.72 -7.83 3.47
CA VAL A 47 -2.36 -8.37 3.53
C VAL A 47 -1.68 -7.74 4.74
N SER A 48 -1.27 -8.55 5.71
CA SER A 48 -0.42 -8.07 6.80
C SER A 48 1.04 -8.08 6.35
N LEU A 49 1.77 -7.00 6.66
CA LEU A 49 3.19 -6.80 6.32
C LEU A 49 4.10 -7.93 6.83
N ALA A 50 3.64 -8.72 7.79
CA ALA A 50 4.36 -9.85 8.39
C ALA A 50 3.96 -11.24 7.85
N LYS A 51 3.07 -11.34 6.85
CA LYS A 51 2.68 -12.64 6.27
C LYS A 51 3.26 -12.82 4.88
N ARG A 52 4.17 -13.79 4.76
CA ARG A 52 4.45 -14.49 3.49
C ARG A 52 3.14 -15.10 3.01
N ILE A 53 2.44 -14.41 2.10
CA ILE A 53 1.31 -14.99 1.38
C ILE A 53 1.90 -15.70 0.18
N ILE A 54 2.10 -17.00 0.34
CA ILE A 54 2.50 -17.94 -0.71
C ILE A 54 1.30 -18.17 -1.63
#